data_AF-A0A182J6G2-F1
#
_entry.id   AF-A0A182J6G2-F1
#
_cell.length_a   1.000
_cell.length_b   1.000
_cell.length_c   1.000
_cell.angle_alpha   90.00
_cell.angle_beta   90.00
_cell.angle_gamma   90.00
#
_symmetry.space_group_name_H-M   'P 1'
#
loop_
_entity.id
_entity.type
_entity.pdbx_description
1 polymer ?
#
loop_
_entity_poly.entity_id
_entity_poly.type
_entity_poly.pdbx_seq_one_letter_code
_entity_poly.pdbx_strand_id
1 'polypeptide(L)'
;MDGGLVEAIFAAITVGDQQALELCMASATIATVLEFETIYGESPLHLCVKLGGVSQLGLVRCLLATGLVDFDQGDSEGQTVLEYVHMNEDLELLEGLINVETECLDNVTACYKMMKHNSLDLFKLFLSIKKIGEDEMFKSIASALVKLNVKNFVLSEDLNIFVLWMLSDYGFRNLSGDWPGTKIPSEWKQHIGVIGECWRVIIVKYDTRMYGDVDDQLLHRLHVIHNYLYFLKHKQFLSHLPMQEVVFCVAMFISVFKNSAQFNDYRLVINKCLVIDMLRMVYRQLQLIKNHLETVEKELTEIIKETEDLDTSTKDRLIEKILDKIKSITFANKDHWIEETTKKIKTAQAMNRDALIKDMAKKIKSSDRTELSKEIQAIDEANKVHFIEEIRKRDLRVTHPQNVANRMMAGWKKGKKTDMIVAEIVSEESFNLKPLLRVEGHNYEKSFLIGLTSCLTYARLNCSFIW
;
A
#
# COMPACT_ATOMS: atom_id res chain seq x y z
N MET A 1 49.48 14.08 16.31
CA MET A 1 50.28 12.89 15.98
C MET A 1 49.40 11.95 15.15
N ASP A 2 48.87 12.41 14.01
CA ASP A 2 47.93 11.63 13.16
C ASP A 2 48.55 11.18 11.82
N GLY A 3 49.66 11.79 11.38
CA GLY A 3 50.29 11.44 10.09
C GLY A 3 50.74 9.98 9.96
N GLY A 4 51.05 9.29 11.06
CA GLY A 4 51.44 7.87 11.01
C GLY A 4 50.30 6.92 10.64
N LEU A 5 49.04 7.28 10.93
CA LEU A 5 47.89 6.45 10.60
C LEU A 5 47.51 6.60 9.12
N VAL A 6 47.59 7.81 8.58
CA VAL A 6 47.36 8.11 7.16
C VAL A 6 48.36 7.37 6.27
N GLU A 7 49.65 7.42 6.63
CA GLU A 7 50.70 6.67 5.92
C GLU A 7 50.52 5.14 6.03
N ALA A 8 50.06 4.65 7.18
CA ALA A 8 49.78 3.22 7.37
C ALA A 8 48.60 2.74 6.51
N ILE A 9 47.54 3.54 6.38
CA ILE A 9 46.40 3.27 5.47
C ILE A 9 46.89 3.20 4.02
N PHE A 10 47.69 4.17 3.58
CA PHE A 10 48.27 4.17 2.25
C PHE A 10 49.13 2.92 1.98
N ALA A 11 50.01 2.58 2.93
CA ALA A 11 50.85 1.38 2.84
C ALA A 11 50.02 0.08 2.77
N ALA A 12 48.96 -0.04 3.58
CA ALA A 12 48.07 -1.20 3.54
C ALA A 12 47.36 -1.36 2.19
N ILE A 13 46.86 -0.27 1.61
CA ILE A 13 46.17 -0.27 0.30
C ILE A 13 47.13 -0.63 -0.83
N THR A 14 48.33 -0.03 -0.85
CA THR A 14 49.34 -0.29 -1.88
C THR A 14 49.86 -1.73 -1.86
N VAL A 15 50.00 -2.33 -0.67
CA VAL A 15 50.45 -3.72 -0.50
C VAL A 15 49.32 -4.73 -0.72
N GLY A 16 48.06 -4.32 -0.59
CA GLY A 16 46.92 -5.24 -0.67
C GLY A 16 46.58 -5.94 0.65
N ASP A 17 47.07 -5.45 1.79
CA ASP A 17 46.95 -6.12 3.09
C ASP A 17 45.63 -5.76 3.80
N GLN A 18 44.66 -6.67 3.71
CA GLN A 18 43.35 -6.48 4.31
C GLN A 18 43.40 -6.43 5.85
N GLN A 19 44.25 -7.23 6.49
CA GLN A 19 44.31 -7.28 7.96
C GLN A 19 44.93 -6.01 8.52
N ALA A 20 45.99 -5.52 7.87
CA ALA A 20 46.60 -4.24 8.23
C ALA A 20 45.61 -3.07 8.05
N LEU A 21 44.82 -3.09 6.96
CA LEU A 21 43.82 -2.06 6.70
C LEU A 21 42.70 -2.09 7.75
N GLU A 22 42.17 -3.26 8.11
CA GLU A 22 41.14 -3.42 9.15
C GLU A 22 41.60 -2.85 10.49
N LEU A 23 42.85 -3.13 10.90
CA LEU A 23 43.43 -2.60 12.14
C LEU A 23 43.58 -1.07 12.10
N CYS A 24 44.02 -0.51 10.98
CA CYS A 24 44.15 0.94 10.82
C CYS A 24 42.77 1.62 10.86
N MET A 25 41.80 1.06 10.15
CA MET A 25 40.45 1.63 10.06
C MET A 25 39.67 1.53 11.38
N ALA A 26 39.96 0.56 12.25
CA ALA A 26 39.38 0.48 13.59
C ALA A 26 39.75 1.69 14.48
N SER A 27 40.89 2.34 14.20
CA SER A 27 41.36 3.53 14.92
C SER A 27 41.12 4.83 14.14
N ALA A 28 40.67 4.73 12.88
CA ALA A 28 40.47 5.88 12.01
C ALA A 28 39.20 6.66 12.39
N THR A 29 39.26 7.97 12.15
CA THR A 29 38.11 8.87 12.32
C THR A 29 37.84 9.61 11.02
N ILE A 30 36.74 10.38 10.98
CA ILE A 30 36.44 11.27 9.85
C ILE A 30 37.60 12.24 9.57
N ALA A 31 38.28 12.73 10.62
CA ALA A 31 39.42 13.62 10.46
C ALA A 31 40.60 12.93 9.75
N THR A 32 40.84 11.65 10.04
CA THR A 32 41.87 10.85 9.38
C THR A 32 41.62 10.70 7.88
N VAL A 33 40.36 10.47 7.49
CA VAL A 33 39.99 10.34 6.06
C VAL A 33 40.16 11.69 5.34
N LEU A 34 39.75 12.80 5.95
CA LEU A 34 39.94 14.13 5.38
C LEU A 34 41.42 14.53 5.28
N GLU A 35 42.25 14.15 6.25
CA GLU A 35 43.70 14.36 6.19
C GLU A 35 44.34 13.52 5.07
N PHE A 36 43.89 12.27 4.89
CA PHE A 36 44.30 11.43 3.76
C PHE A 36 43.96 12.08 2.41
N GLU A 37 42.72 12.55 2.24
CA GLU A 37 42.29 13.26 1.01
C GLU A 37 43.11 14.53 0.78
N THR A 38 43.48 15.25 1.84
CA THR A 38 44.31 16.46 1.74
C THR A 38 45.74 16.15 1.30
N ILE A 39 46.31 15.03 1.75
CA ILE A 39 47.69 14.63 1.47
C ILE A 39 47.82 13.99 0.08
N TYR A 40 46.90 13.09 -0.28
CA TYR A 40 46.99 12.28 -1.50
C TYR A 40 46.09 12.78 -2.63
N GLY A 41 45.20 13.74 -2.37
CA GLY A 41 44.31 14.34 -3.37
C GLY A 41 43.10 13.47 -3.76
N GLU A 42 42.95 12.29 -3.17
CA GLU A 42 41.87 11.35 -3.46
C GLU A 42 41.48 10.54 -2.22
N SER A 43 40.26 9.99 -2.21
CA SER A 43 39.81 9.19 -1.06
C SER A 43 40.51 7.82 -1.03
N PRO A 44 40.65 7.19 0.15
CA PRO A 44 41.25 5.86 0.27
C PRO A 44 40.59 4.81 -0.64
N LEU A 45 39.30 4.97 -0.92
CA LEU A 45 38.55 4.10 -1.82
C LEU A 45 38.95 4.30 -3.30
N HIS A 46 39.16 5.54 -3.75
CA HIS A 46 39.66 5.80 -5.11
C HIS A 46 41.04 5.20 -5.31
N LEU A 47 41.96 5.40 -4.36
CA LEU A 47 43.31 4.85 -4.44
C LEU A 47 43.28 3.31 -4.54
N CYS A 48 42.45 2.66 -3.72
CA CYS A 48 42.28 1.21 -3.74
C CYS A 48 41.81 0.70 -5.11
N VAL A 49 40.84 1.37 -5.71
CA VAL A 49 40.32 0.99 -7.02
C VAL A 49 41.32 1.28 -8.16
N LYS A 50 42.05 2.41 -8.10
CA LYS A 50 43.10 2.78 -9.07
C LYS A 50 44.28 1.81 -9.09
N LEU A 51 44.70 1.31 -7.91
CA LEU A 51 45.87 0.45 -7.79
C LEU A 51 45.57 -1.04 -7.96
N GLY A 52 44.40 -1.49 -7.53
CA GLY A 52 44.14 -2.90 -7.24
C GLY A 52 43.26 -3.68 -8.22
N GLY A 53 42.47 -2.96 -9.02
CA GLY A 53 41.43 -3.58 -9.85
C GLY A 53 40.55 -4.58 -9.09
N VAL A 54 40.14 -5.67 -9.77
CA VAL A 54 39.23 -6.70 -9.22
C VAL A 54 39.81 -7.43 -7.99
N SER A 55 41.14 -7.50 -7.88
CA SER A 55 41.82 -8.22 -6.78
C SER A 55 41.68 -7.55 -5.41
N GLN A 56 41.29 -6.27 -5.37
CA GLN A 56 41.16 -5.48 -4.13
C GLN A 56 39.71 -5.27 -3.67
N LEU A 57 38.72 -6.00 -4.24
CA LEU A 57 37.33 -5.93 -3.76
C LEU A 57 37.19 -6.27 -2.26
N GLY A 58 38.08 -7.08 -1.69
CA GLY A 58 38.16 -7.35 -0.25
C GLY A 58 38.50 -6.11 0.58
N LEU A 59 39.43 -5.27 0.10
CA LEU A 59 39.78 -3.99 0.73
C LEU A 59 38.66 -2.98 0.62
N VAL A 60 37.99 -2.92 -0.54
CA VAL A 60 36.81 -2.06 -0.74
C VAL A 60 35.73 -2.38 0.30
N ARG A 61 35.45 -3.66 0.54
CA ARG A 61 34.50 -4.10 1.59
C ARG A 61 34.92 -3.65 2.98
N CYS A 62 36.21 -3.77 3.31
CA CYS A 62 36.77 -3.30 4.58
C CYS A 62 36.55 -1.79 4.76
N LEU A 63 36.86 -0.98 3.74
CA LEU A 63 36.69 0.47 3.79
C LEU A 63 35.22 0.86 3.98
N LEU A 64 34.30 0.26 3.23
CA LEU A 64 32.87 0.56 3.31
C LEU A 64 32.24 0.12 4.64
N ALA A 65 32.71 -0.98 5.23
CA ALA A 65 32.21 -1.49 6.52
C ALA A 65 32.40 -0.48 7.68
N THR A 66 33.35 0.45 7.54
CA THR A 66 33.64 1.48 8.55
C THR A 66 32.61 2.61 8.56
N GLY A 67 31.87 2.80 7.45
CA GLY A 67 30.95 3.91 7.26
C GLY A 67 31.63 5.29 7.15
N LEU A 68 32.96 5.35 7.13
CA LEU A 68 33.73 6.60 6.98
C LEU A 68 33.92 7.00 5.52
N VAL A 69 33.72 6.06 4.59
CA VAL A 69 33.93 6.21 3.15
C VAL A 69 32.70 5.63 2.43
N ASP A 70 32.24 6.30 1.36
CA ASP A 70 31.12 5.85 0.51
C ASP A 70 31.47 6.07 -0.96
N PHE A 71 30.75 5.39 -1.86
CA PHE A 71 30.90 5.54 -3.32
C PHE A 71 30.47 6.92 -3.85
N ASP A 72 29.75 7.69 -3.02
CA ASP A 72 29.32 9.06 -3.33
C ASP A 72 30.46 10.09 -3.27
N GLN A 73 31.60 9.75 -2.68
CA GLN A 73 32.75 10.66 -2.63
C GLN A 73 33.38 10.77 -4.02
N GLY A 74 33.76 11.99 -4.39
CA GLY A 74 34.49 12.26 -5.62
C GLY A 74 35.99 12.39 -5.38
N ASP A 75 36.79 12.16 -6.42
CA ASP A 75 38.22 12.47 -6.41
C ASP A 75 38.50 13.97 -6.68
N SER A 76 39.76 14.34 -6.90
CA SER A 76 40.17 15.72 -7.20
C SER A 76 39.51 16.31 -8.46
N GLU A 77 39.02 15.46 -9.37
CA GLU A 77 38.29 15.86 -10.58
C GLU A 77 36.77 15.87 -10.37
N GLY A 78 36.31 15.50 -9.17
CA GLY A 78 34.90 15.40 -8.81
C GLY A 78 34.22 14.14 -9.33
N GLN A 79 34.98 13.16 -9.82
CA GLN A 79 34.45 11.90 -10.34
C GLN A 79 34.28 10.90 -9.20
N THR A 80 33.15 10.21 -9.16
CA THR A 80 32.96 9.10 -8.23
C THR A 80 33.76 7.87 -8.67
N VAL A 81 33.99 6.96 -7.72
CA VAL A 81 34.71 5.70 -7.97
C VAL A 81 34.08 4.89 -9.11
N LEU A 82 32.74 4.83 -9.18
CA LEU A 82 32.06 4.10 -10.25
C LEU A 82 32.16 4.80 -11.60
N GLU A 83 32.11 6.13 -11.63
CA GLU A 83 32.32 6.91 -12.86
C GLU A 83 33.75 6.75 -13.39
N TYR A 84 34.75 6.78 -12.51
CA TYR A 84 36.15 6.57 -12.87
C TYR A 84 36.34 5.19 -13.53
N VAL A 85 35.83 4.12 -12.92
CA VAL A 85 35.96 2.76 -13.49
C VAL A 85 35.18 2.63 -14.80
N HIS A 86 34.02 3.26 -14.89
CA HIS A 86 33.23 3.27 -16.11
C HIS A 86 33.96 3.95 -17.28
N MET A 87 34.64 5.07 -17.04
CA MET A 87 35.45 5.77 -18.06
C MET A 87 36.66 4.96 -18.52
N ASN A 88 37.20 4.10 -17.65
CA ASN A 88 38.31 3.21 -18.00
C ASN A 88 37.86 1.88 -18.63
N GLU A 89 36.55 1.71 -18.89
CA GLU A 89 35.94 0.54 -19.55
C GLU A 89 36.21 -0.82 -18.88
N ASP A 90 36.59 -0.84 -17.59
CA ASP A 90 36.79 -2.08 -16.83
C ASP A 90 35.45 -2.61 -16.29
N LEU A 91 34.74 -3.34 -17.16
CA LEU A 91 33.42 -3.89 -16.86
C LEU A 91 33.45 -4.91 -15.71
N GLU A 92 34.50 -5.73 -15.58
CA GLU A 92 34.57 -6.76 -14.54
C GLU A 92 34.72 -6.12 -13.14
N LEU A 93 35.56 -5.09 -13.04
CA LEU A 93 35.68 -4.30 -11.83
C LEU A 93 34.40 -3.53 -11.53
N LEU A 94 33.76 -2.96 -12.54
CA LEU A 94 32.52 -2.19 -12.38
C LEU A 94 31.37 -3.06 -11.86
N GLU A 95 31.18 -4.25 -12.44
CA GLU A 95 30.21 -5.24 -11.96
C GLU A 95 30.53 -5.68 -10.51
N GLY A 96 31.82 -5.88 -10.20
CA GLY A 96 32.29 -6.18 -8.85
C GLY A 96 31.93 -5.10 -7.84
N LEU A 97 32.18 -3.83 -8.16
CA LEU A 97 31.91 -2.69 -7.28
C LEU A 97 30.40 -2.44 -7.09
N ILE A 98 29.59 -2.56 -8.16
CA ILE A 98 28.13 -2.47 -8.06
C ILE A 98 27.59 -3.57 -7.14
N ASN A 99 28.12 -4.80 -7.24
CA ASN A 99 27.75 -5.87 -6.32
C ASN A 99 28.14 -5.53 -4.89
N VAL A 100 29.36 -5.05 -4.63
CA VAL A 100 29.79 -4.65 -3.28
C VAL A 100 28.89 -3.56 -2.68
N GLU A 101 28.52 -2.55 -3.47
CA GLU A 101 27.62 -1.48 -3.00
C GLU A 101 26.21 -1.98 -2.67
N THR A 102 25.73 -3.02 -3.38
CA THR A 102 24.33 -3.44 -3.35
C THR A 102 24.07 -4.81 -2.67
N GLU A 103 25.11 -5.53 -2.25
CA GLU A 103 25.01 -6.90 -1.72
C GLU A 103 24.23 -6.98 -0.40
N CYS A 104 24.42 -6.01 0.49
CA CYS A 104 23.78 -5.98 1.80
C CYS A 104 22.54 -5.08 1.87
N LEU A 105 22.07 -4.56 0.73
CA LEU A 105 20.97 -3.61 0.67
C LEU A 105 19.69 -4.27 0.16
N ASP A 106 18.55 -3.81 0.67
CA ASP A 106 17.26 -4.14 0.08
C ASP A 106 17.14 -3.54 -1.34
N ASN A 107 16.30 -4.14 -2.18
CA ASN A 107 16.19 -3.75 -3.59
C ASN A 107 15.78 -2.27 -3.77
N VAL A 108 14.98 -1.69 -2.87
CA VAL A 108 14.60 -0.28 -2.93
C VAL A 108 15.80 0.61 -2.65
N THR A 109 16.58 0.31 -1.61
CA THR A 109 17.76 1.09 -1.24
C THR A 109 18.87 0.94 -2.28
N ALA A 110 19.05 -0.25 -2.86
CA ALA A 110 19.97 -0.49 -3.97
C ALA A 110 19.58 0.34 -5.21
N CYS A 111 18.31 0.29 -5.65
CA CYS A 111 17.83 1.14 -6.75
C CYS A 111 18.05 2.63 -6.46
N TYR A 112 17.78 3.07 -5.22
CA TYR A 112 17.99 4.46 -4.81
C TYR A 112 19.45 4.90 -4.94
N LYS A 113 20.41 4.09 -4.44
CA LYS A 113 21.84 4.40 -4.54
C LYS A 113 22.30 4.45 -6.00
N MET A 114 21.91 3.45 -6.81
CA MET A 114 22.31 3.38 -8.22
C MET A 114 21.74 4.54 -9.06
N MET A 115 20.49 4.93 -8.81
CA MET A 115 19.90 6.11 -9.49
C MET A 115 20.53 7.42 -9.02
N LYS A 116 21.09 7.48 -7.80
CA LYS A 116 21.77 8.67 -7.26
C LYS A 116 23.09 8.97 -7.97
N HIS A 117 23.78 7.94 -8.47
CA HIS A 117 24.95 8.11 -9.35
C HIS A 117 24.61 8.79 -10.69
N ASN A 118 23.33 8.95 -11.00
CA ASN A 118 22.81 9.76 -12.11
C ASN A 118 23.28 9.38 -13.52
N SER A 119 23.84 8.17 -13.68
CA SER A 119 24.29 7.62 -14.95
C SER A 119 23.32 6.54 -15.46
N LEU A 120 22.86 6.72 -16.70
CA LEU A 120 21.98 5.75 -17.37
C LEU A 120 22.68 4.41 -17.58
N ASP A 121 23.95 4.42 -17.96
CA ASP A 121 24.69 3.21 -18.31
C ASP A 121 25.01 2.39 -17.05
N LEU A 122 25.40 3.05 -15.95
CA LEU A 122 25.54 2.39 -14.65
C LEU A 122 24.22 1.77 -14.19
N PHE A 123 23.11 2.48 -14.36
CA PHE A 123 21.81 1.97 -13.94
C PHE A 123 21.36 0.76 -14.79
N LYS A 124 21.57 0.79 -16.11
CA LYS A 124 21.31 -0.37 -16.98
C LYS A 124 22.15 -1.58 -16.62
N LEU A 125 23.44 -1.38 -16.32
CA LEU A 125 24.33 -2.44 -15.88
C LEU A 125 23.89 -3.01 -14.53
N PHE A 126 23.51 -2.16 -13.57
CA PHE A 126 22.93 -2.62 -12.31
C PHE A 126 21.69 -3.51 -12.52
N LEU A 127 20.78 -3.11 -13.41
CA LEU A 127 19.57 -3.90 -13.71
C LEU A 127 19.89 -5.25 -14.35
N SER A 128 20.95 -5.37 -15.16
CA SER A 128 21.37 -6.65 -15.74
C SER A 128 22.00 -7.59 -14.69
N ILE A 129 22.72 -7.04 -13.70
CA ILE A 129 23.36 -7.79 -12.62
C ILE A 129 22.32 -8.34 -11.63
N LYS A 130 21.44 -7.49 -11.09
CA LYS A 130 20.62 -7.82 -9.91
C LYS A 130 19.48 -8.83 -10.16
N LYS A 131 19.19 -9.21 -11.42
CA LYS A 131 18.18 -10.22 -11.83
C LYS A 131 16.90 -10.20 -10.96
N ILE A 132 16.32 -9.02 -10.78
CA ILE A 132 15.11 -8.81 -9.96
C ILE A 132 13.88 -9.17 -10.82
N GLY A 133 12.86 -9.81 -10.22
CA GLY A 133 11.59 -10.06 -10.92
C GLY A 133 10.89 -8.74 -11.29
N GLU A 134 10.16 -8.72 -12.41
CA GLU A 134 9.57 -7.49 -12.97
C GLU A 134 8.71 -6.71 -11.94
N ASP A 135 7.87 -7.40 -11.16
CA ASP A 135 7.01 -6.78 -10.14
C ASP A 135 7.79 -6.12 -9.00
N GLU A 136 8.87 -6.78 -8.56
CA GLU A 136 9.71 -6.29 -7.48
C GLU A 136 10.61 -5.16 -7.97
N MET A 137 11.07 -5.24 -9.22
CA MET A 137 11.80 -4.18 -9.89
C MET A 137 10.93 -2.92 -10.02
N PHE A 138 9.68 -3.07 -10.48
CA PHE A 138 8.73 -1.96 -10.55
C PHE A 138 8.55 -1.27 -9.18
N LYS A 139 8.29 -2.06 -8.12
CA LYS A 139 8.14 -1.52 -6.75
C LYS A 139 9.40 -0.83 -6.25
N SER A 140 10.57 -1.40 -6.54
CA SER A 140 11.86 -0.88 -6.08
C SER A 140 12.21 0.43 -6.77
N ILE A 141 12.08 0.49 -8.10
CA ILE A 141 12.30 1.71 -8.89
C ILE A 141 11.30 2.80 -8.51
N ALA A 142 10.01 2.49 -8.40
CA ALA A 142 9.00 3.46 -8.02
C ALA A 142 9.29 4.06 -6.62
N SER A 143 9.64 3.21 -5.65
CA SER A 143 9.95 3.64 -4.28
C SER A 143 11.25 4.45 -4.23
N ALA A 144 12.28 4.05 -4.98
CA ALA A 144 13.54 4.78 -5.11
C ALA A 144 13.34 6.17 -5.74
N LEU A 145 12.56 6.25 -6.83
CA LEU A 145 12.23 7.50 -7.50
C LEU A 145 11.47 8.45 -6.57
N VAL A 146 10.50 7.94 -5.80
CA VAL A 146 9.79 8.74 -4.77
C VAL A 146 10.79 9.28 -3.74
N LYS A 147 11.75 8.47 -3.29
CA LYS A 147 12.78 8.89 -2.32
C LYS A 147 13.70 9.97 -2.89
N LEU A 148 14.15 9.86 -4.13
CA LEU A 148 14.96 10.88 -4.81
C LEU A 148 14.19 12.19 -5.00
N ASN A 149 12.95 12.08 -5.45
CA ASN A 149 12.05 13.20 -5.65
C ASN A 149 11.75 13.95 -4.34
N VAL A 150 11.70 13.25 -3.20
CA VAL A 150 11.52 13.88 -1.89
C VAL A 150 12.77 14.66 -1.48
N LYS A 151 13.96 14.13 -1.80
CA LYS A 151 15.25 14.78 -1.52
C LYS A 151 15.63 15.88 -2.52
N ASN A 152 14.73 16.24 -3.44
CA ASN A 152 14.99 17.19 -4.53
C ASN A 152 16.23 16.85 -5.36
N PHE A 153 16.57 15.57 -5.49
CA PHE A 153 17.66 15.15 -6.35
C PHE A 153 17.18 15.18 -7.81
N VAL A 154 17.85 15.97 -8.65
CA VAL A 154 17.51 16.11 -10.07
C VAL A 154 18.23 15.02 -10.86
N LEU A 155 17.47 14.12 -11.46
CA LEU A 155 18.00 13.12 -12.38
C LEU A 155 18.33 13.75 -13.74
N SER A 156 19.32 13.20 -14.43
CA SER A 156 19.61 13.49 -15.82
C SER A 156 18.40 13.14 -16.68
N GLU A 157 18.21 13.89 -17.78
CA GLU A 157 17.03 13.75 -18.63
C GLU A 157 16.91 12.32 -19.17
N ASP A 158 18.00 11.72 -19.63
CA ASP A 158 18.05 10.37 -20.17
C ASP A 158 17.68 9.30 -19.13
N LEU A 159 18.23 9.39 -17.92
CA LEU A 159 17.92 8.45 -16.84
C LEU A 159 16.46 8.62 -16.38
N ASN A 160 15.97 9.85 -16.28
CA ASN A 160 14.60 10.13 -15.89
C ASN A 160 13.61 9.58 -16.92
N ILE A 161 13.84 9.82 -18.22
CA ILE A 161 13.01 9.28 -19.31
C ILE A 161 13.02 7.75 -19.26
N PHE A 162 14.20 7.14 -19.11
CA PHE A 162 14.32 5.68 -19.05
C PHE A 162 13.54 5.06 -17.88
N VAL A 163 13.70 5.62 -16.68
CA VAL A 163 13.00 5.16 -15.47
C VAL A 163 11.50 5.33 -15.61
N LEU A 164 11.03 6.48 -16.09
CA LEU A 164 9.60 6.73 -16.33
C LEU A 164 9.03 5.81 -17.41
N TRP A 165 9.79 5.54 -18.47
CA TRP A 165 9.41 4.58 -19.50
C TRP A 165 9.25 3.17 -18.92
N MET A 166 10.21 2.69 -18.10
CA MET A 166 10.10 1.37 -17.46
C MET A 166 8.86 1.25 -16.58
N LEU A 167 8.59 2.27 -15.75
CA LEU A 167 7.42 2.30 -14.89
C LEU A 167 6.12 2.35 -15.70
N SER A 168 6.11 3.12 -16.79
CA SER A 168 4.94 3.26 -17.68
C SER A 168 4.67 2.00 -18.49
N ASP A 169 5.71 1.34 -18.99
CA ASP A 169 5.61 0.08 -19.75
C ASP A 169 5.06 -1.04 -18.87
N TYR A 170 5.59 -1.20 -17.65
CA TYR A 170 5.03 -2.14 -16.68
C TYR A 170 3.58 -1.78 -16.33
N GLY A 171 3.31 -0.49 -16.09
CA GLY A 171 1.96 0.02 -15.83
C GLY A 171 1.00 -0.28 -16.98
N PHE A 172 1.44 -0.14 -18.22
CA PHE A 172 0.63 -0.45 -19.38
C PHE A 172 0.35 -1.95 -19.50
N ARG A 173 1.38 -2.80 -19.38
CA ARG A 173 1.23 -4.26 -19.52
C ARG A 173 0.40 -4.89 -18.41
N ASN A 174 0.57 -4.42 -17.17
CA ASN A 174 0.04 -5.10 -15.99
C ASN A 174 -1.07 -4.32 -15.28
N LEU A 175 -1.12 -3.00 -15.41
CA LEU A 175 -2.03 -2.12 -14.66
C LEU A 175 -3.05 -1.38 -15.56
N SER A 176 -2.99 -1.53 -16.89
CA SER A 176 -3.92 -0.89 -17.82
C SER A 176 -5.02 -1.86 -18.30
N GLY A 177 -6.21 -1.31 -18.57
CA GLY A 177 -7.41 -2.07 -18.92
C GLY A 177 -8.37 -2.29 -17.74
N ASP A 178 -9.44 -3.05 -17.98
CA ASP A 178 -10.33 -3.53 -16.92
C ASP A 178 -9.54 -4.49 -16.03
N TRP A 179 -9.05 -3.98 -14.89
CA TRP A 179 -8.24 -4.72 -13.93
C TRP A 179 -8.86 -6.10 -13.65
N PRO A 180 -8.22 -7.21 -14.10
CA PRO A 180 -8.75 -8.57 -13.90
C PRO A 180 -8.53 -9.06 -12.47
N GLY A 181 -7.72 -8.35 -11.68
CA GLY A 181 -7.51 -8.65 -10.28
C GLY A 181 -8.80 -8.48 -9.49
N THR A 182 -9.05 -9.40 -8.57
CA THR A 182 -10.17 -9.26 -7.63
C THR A 182 -9.89 -8.04 -6.77
N LYS A 183 -10.59 -6.92 -7.00
CA LYS A 183 -10.54 -5.74 -6.13
C LYS A 183 -10.76 -6.22 -4.70
N ILE A 184 -9.73 -6.17 -3.87
CA ILE A 184 -9.79 -6.68 -2.50
C ILE A 184 -10.68 -5.69 -1.75
N PRO A 185 -11.91 -6.08 -1.34
CA PRO A 185 -12.84 -5.10 -0.80
C PRO A 185 -12.35 -4.46 0.51
N SER A 186 -11.45 -5.15 1.21
CA SER A 186 -10.82 -4.72 2.47
C SER A 186 -9.54 -3.89 2.30
N GLU A 187 -9.11 -3.55 1.07
CA GLU A 187 -7.85 -2.81 0.81
C GLU A 187 -7.78 -1.46 1.54
N TRP A 188 -8.93 -0.80 1.72
CA TRP A 188 -9.03 0.46 2.46
C TRP A 188 -8.48 0.36 3.90
N LYS A 189 -8.56 -0.82 4.53
CA LYS A 189 -8.00 -1.06 5.87
C LYS A 189 -6.47 -1.00 5.87
N GLN A 190 -5.85 -1.52 4.81
CA GLN A 190 -4.42 -1.48 4.62
C GLN A 190 -3.95 -0.04 4.39
N HIS A 191 -4.64 0.71 3.54
CA HIS A 191 -4.33 2.13 3.31
C HIS A 191 -4.40 2.95 4.61
N ILE A 192 -5.46 2.80 5.41
CA ILE A 192 -5.57 3.45 6.73
C ILE A 192 -4.46 2.98 7.68
N GLY A 193 -4.07 1.71 7.59
CA GLY A 193 -2.95 1.14 8.36
C GLY A 193 -1.61 1.81 8.04
N VAL A 194 -1.26 1.96 6.76
CA VAL A 194 0.00 2.59 6.33
C VAL A 194 0.01 4.08 6.68
N ILE A 195 -1.12 4.78 6.52
CA ILE A 195 -1.26 6.17 6.99
C ILE A 195 -0.98 6.24 8.50
N GLY A 196 -1.51 5.28 9.27
CA GLY A 196 -1.28 5.22 10.72
C GLY A 196 0.17 4.99 11.10
N GLU A 197 0.90 4.14 10.39
CA GLU A 197 2.33 3.93 10.64
C GLU A 197 3.15 5.19 10.34
N CYS A 198 2.84 5.88 9.23
CA CYS A 198 3.47 7.16 8.94
C CYS A 198 3.15 8.21 10.01
N TRP A 199 1.88 8.27 10.43
CA TRP A 199 1.42 9.23 11.42
C TRP A 199 2.07 9.04 12.80
N ARG A 200 2.29 7.79 13.24
CA ARG A 200 2.98 7.50 14.53
C ARG A 200 4.35 8.14 14.62
N VAL A 201 5.11 8.14 13.52
CA VAL A 201 6.42 8.79 13.51
C VAL A 201 6.29 10.31 13.42
N ILE A 202 5.31 10.81 12.65
CA ILE A 202 5.04 12.24 12.55
C ILE A 202 4.70 12.84 13.92
N ILE A 203 3.80 12.20 14.68
CA ILE A 203 3.36 12.73 15.97
C ILE A 203 4.49 12.76 17.01
N VAL A 204 5.36 11.74 17.05
CA VAL A 204 6.44 11.67 18.04
C VAL A 204 7.56 12.68 17.74
N LYS A 205 7.95 12.81 16.46
CA LYS A 205 9.15 13.58 16.09
C LYS A 205 8.85 15.00 15.61
N TYR A 206 7.69 15.24 15.00
CA TYR A 206 7.43 16.47 14.24
C TYR A 206 6.23 17.27 14.72
N ASP A 207 5.42 16.75 15.66
CA ASP A 207 4.34 17.51 16.32
C ASP A 207 4.89 18.43 17.44
N THR A 208 5.83 19.28 17.04
CA THR A 208 6.62 20.15 17.93
C THR A 208 6.10 21.59 17.98
N ARG A 209 5.07 21.91 17.17
CA ARG A 209 4.57 23.28 16.88
C ARG A 209 5.59 24.22 16.25
N MET A 210 6.75 23.69 15.84
CA MET A 210 7.76 24.44 15.10
C MET A 210 7.46 24.40 13.59
N TYR A 211 7.85 25.46 12.88
CA TYR A 211 7.64 25.57 11.43
C TYR A 211 8.82 25.06 10.59
N GLY A 212 10.03 25.08 11.15
CA GLY A 212 11.29 24.90 10.40
C GLY A 212 11.94 23.52 10.52
N ASP A 213 11.46 22.65 11.40
CA ASP A 213 11.91 21.27 11.56
C ASP A 213 11.25 20.37 10.50
N VAL A 214 11.50 20.70 9.24
CA VAL A 214 11.13 19.92 8.07
C VAL A 214 12.40 19.28 7.51
N ASP A 215 12.50 17.97 7.65
CA ASP A 215 13.56 17.16 7.07
C ASP A 215 13.01 16.24 5.95
N ASP A 216 13.90 15.61 5.20
CA ASP A 216 13.54 14.67 4.12
C ASP A 216 12.65 13.53 4.61
N GLN A 217 12.83 13.11 5.86
CA GLN A 217 12.06 12.03 6.46
C GLN A 217 10.59 12.44 6.67
N LEU A 218 10.33 13.69 7.09
CA LEU A 218 8.97 14.22 7.18
C LEU A 218 8.34 14.32 5.79
N LEU A 219 9.06 14.89 4.81
CA LEU A 219 8.56 15.04 3.44
C LEU A 219 8.23 13.69 2.80
N HIS A 220 9.06 12.67 3.04
CA HIS A 220 8.82 11.31 2.56
C HIS A 220 7.53 10.73 3.14
N ARG A 221 7.36 10.83 4.47
CA ARG A 221 6.16 10.31 5.15
C ARG A 221 4.89 11.04 4.72
N LEU A 222 4.97 12.36 4.51
CA LEU A 222 3.86 13.14 3.96
C LEU A 222 3.50 12.70 2.54
N HIS A 223 4.49 12.40 1.71
CA HIS A 223 4.28 11.90 0.35
C HIS A 223 3.59 10.52 0.35
N VAL A 224 4.02 9.63 1.26
CA VAL A 224 3.36 8.33 1.45
C VAL A 224 1.90 8.52 1.90
N ILE A 225 1.65 9.37 2.90
CA ILE A 225 0.30 9.68 3.37
C ILE A 225 -0.56 10.24 2.24
N HIS A 226 -0.05 11.18 1.44
CA HIS A 226 -0.73 11.75 0.29
C HIS A 226 -1.21 10.65 -0.67
N ASN A 227 -0.33 9.73 -1.05
CA ASN A 227 -0.65 8.67 -2.01
C ASN A 227 -1.74 7.73 -1.46
N TYR A 228 -1.69 7.38 -0.17
CA TYR A 228 -2.73 6.54 0.43
C TYR A 228 -4.06 7.27 0.66
N LEU A 229 -4.03 8.57 0.97
CA LEU A 229 -5.24 9.39 1.02
C LEU A 229 -5.90 9.52 -0.36
N TYR A 230 -5.11 9.55 -1.43
CA TYR A 230 -5.61 9.60 -2.81
C TYR A 230 -6.47 8.36 -3.14
N PHE A 231 -6.07 7.17 -2.71
CA PHE A 231 -6.87 5.94 -2.91
C PHE A 231 -8.17 5.92 -2.08
N LEU A 232 -8.22 6.69 -0.99
CA LEU A 232 -9.38 6.76 -0.10
C LEU A 232 -10.38 7.86 -0.50
N LYS A 233 -9.96 8.89 -1.26
CA LYS A 233 -10.75 10.12 -1.48
C LYS A 233 -12.15 9.92 -2.09
N HIS A 234 -12.37 8.82 -2.80
CA HIS A 234 -13.65 8.53 -3.48
C HIS A 234 -14.50 7.45 -2.79
N LYS A 235 -14.09 6.98 -1.60
CA LYS A 235 -14.89 6.01 -0.84
C LYS A 235 -16.16 6.67 -0.30
N GLN A 236 -17.32 6.07 -0.56
CA GLN A 236 -18.62 6.66 -0.20
C GLN A 236 -18.76 6.89 1.31
N PHE A 237 -18.25 5.98 2.13
CA PHE A 237 -18.26 6.12 3.59
C PHE A 237 -17.40 7.28 4.11
N LEU A 238 -16.45 7.80 3.32
CA LEU A 238 -15.63 8.98 3.67
C LEU A 238 -16.15 10.30 3.10
N SER A 239 -17.31 10.29 2.41
CA SER A 239 -17.89 11.48 1.77
C SER A 239 -18.14 12.68 2.69
N HIS A 240 -18.17 12.46 4.01
CA HIS A 240 -18.37 13.50 5.01
C HIS A 240 -17.05 14.16 5.49
N LEU A 241 -15.89 13.64 5.08
CA LEU A 241 -14.57 14.21 5.35
C LEU A 241 -14.06 14.97 4.11
N PRO A 242 -13.34 16.09 4.26
CA PRO A 242 -12.79 16.84 3.14
C PRO A 242 -11.48 16.20 2.66
N MET A 243 -11.59 14.98 2.15
CA MET A 243 -10.45 14.19 1.70
C MET A 243 -9.69 14.88 0.58
N GLN A 244 -10.40 15.57 -0.33
CA GLN A 244 -9.77 16.24 -1.47
C GLN A 244 -8.94 17.45 -1.03
N GLU A 245 -9.44 18.22 -0.09
CA GLU A 245 -8.79 19.40 0.46
C GLU A 245 -7.52 19.02 1.22
N VAL A 246 -7.57 17.92 1.97
CA VAL A 246 -6.42 17.39 2.72
C VAL A 246 -5.36 16.88 1.75
N VAL A 247 -5.75 16.08 0.75
CA VAL A 247 -4.85 15.61 -0.31
C VAL A 247 -4.19 16.80 -1.00
N PHE A 248 -4.97 17.82 -1.38
CA PHE A 248 -4.46 19.04 -1.99
C PHE A 248 -3.47 19.77 -1.07
N CYS A 249 -3.79 19.95 0.20
CA CYS A 249 -2.88 20.65 1.13
C CYS A 249 -1.55 19.93 1.30
N VAL A 250 -1.57 18.60 1.45
CA VAL A 250 -0.34 17.82 1.58
C VAL A 250 0.47 17.90 0.28
N ALA A 251 -0.20 17.80 -0.88
CA ALA A 251 0.45 17.95 -2.18
C ALA A 251 1.11 19.32 -2.34
N MET A 252 0.38 20.39 -2.06
CA MET A 252 0.88 21.76 -2.15
C MET A 252 2.03 22.01 -1.17
N PHE A 253 1.93 21.53 0.07
CA PHE A 253 3.02 21.64 1.03
C PHE A 253 4.29 20.98 0.49
N ILE A 254 4.20 19.75 -0.01
CA ILE A 254 5.33 19.06 -0.62
C ILE A 254 5.86 19.87 -1.81
N SER A 255 4.99 20.35 -2.70
CA SER A 255 5.37 21.12 -3.89
C SER A 255 6.07 22.44 -3.57
N VAL A 256 5.72 23.12 -2.47
CA VAL A 256 6.41 24.34 -2.01
C VAL A 256 7.87 24.06 -1.66
N PHE A 257 8.18 22.88 -1.09
CA PHE A 257 9.56 22.48 -0.79
C PHE A 257 10.33 21.99 -2.02
N LYS A 258 9.63 21.50 -3.05
CA LYS A 258 10.25 21.07 -4.31
C LYS A 258 10.54 22.24 -5.25
N ASN A 259 9.53 23.06 -5.51
CA ASN A 259 9.53 24.13 -6.50
C ASN A 259 9.11 25.46 -5.86
N SER A 260 9.95 25.98 -4.95
CA SER A 260 9.63 27.19 -4.18
C SER A 260 9.21 28.38 -5.05
N ALA A 261 9.88 28.59 -6.19
CA ALA A 261 9.60 29.71 -7.10
C ALA A 261 8.18 29.70 -7.70
N GLN A 262 7.62 28.52 -7.98
CA GLN A 262 6.31 28.39 -8.62
C GLN A 262 5.14 28.48 -7.63
N PHE A 263 5.39 28.17 -6.35
CA PHE A 263 4.35 28.05 -5.31
C PHE A 263 4.54 29.03 -4.14
N ASN A 264 5.25 30.14 -4.36
CA ASN A 264 5.56 31.13 -3.32
C ASN A 264 4.31 31.63 -2.58
N ASP A 265 3.20 31.86 -3.29
CA ASP A 265 1.94 32.34 -2.71
C ASP A 265 1.37 31.37 -1.66
N TYR A 266 1.59 30.07 -1.85
CA TYR A 266 1.12 29.02 -0.97
C TYR A 266 2.00 28.80 0.26
N ARG A 267 3.27 29.26 0.23
CA ARG A 267 4.23 29.09 1.33
C ARG A 267 3.77 29.75 2.63
N LEU A 268 3.05 30.87 2.53
CA LEU A 268 2.52 31.59 3.69
C LEU A 268 1.19 31.01 4.19
N VAL A 269 0.41 30.40 3.30
CA VAL A 269 -0.92 29.87 3.59
C VAL A 269 -0.85 28.44 4.13
N ILE A 270 -0.02 27.59 3.51
CA ILE A 270 0.11 26.17 3.83
C ILE A 270 1.45 25.96 4.54
N ASN A 271 1.40 25.96 5.87
CA ASN A 271 2.55 25.72 6.72
C ASN A 271 2.52 24.33 7.36
N LYS A 272 3.66 23.90 7.90
CA LYS A 272 3.83 22.58 8.53
C LYS A 272 2.78 22.32 9.61
N CYS A 273 2.56 23.28 10.50
CA CYS A 273 1.62 23.13 11.62
C CYS A 273 0.19 22.86 11.12
N LEU A 274 -0.24 23.60 10.09
CA LEU A 274 -1.55 23.43 9.47
C LEU A 274 -1.70 22.03 8.84
N VAL A 275 -0.67 21.55 8.12
CA VAL A 275 -0.66 20.21 7.54
C VAL A 275 -0.73 19.13 8.62
N ILE A 276 0.07 19.26 9.69
CA ILE A 276 0.05 18.31 10.81
C ILE A 276 -1.30 18.33 11.53
N ASP A 277 -1.89 19.50 11.78
CA ASP A 277 -3.19 19.61 12.45
C ASP A 277 -4.31 18.97 11.61
N MET A 278 -4.31 19.20 10.28
CA MET A 278 -5.24 18.53 9.37
C MET A 278 -5.06 17.01 9.36
N LEU A 279 -3.82 16.55 9.24
CA LEU A 279 -3.52 15.12 9.23
C LEU A 279 -3.89 14.46 10.57
N ARG A 280 -3.68 15.13 11.71
CA ARG A 280 -4.08 14.64 13.03
C ARG A 280 -5.58 14.36 13.07
N MET A 281 -6.37 15.33 12.65
CA MET A 281 -7.83 15.24 12.64
C MET A 281 -8.30 14.14 11.68
N VAL A 282 -7.82 14.13 10.43
CA VAL A 282 -8.21 13.13 9.43
C VAL A 282 -7.82 11.73 9.89
N TYR A 283 -6.60 11.56 10.41
CA TYR A 283 -6.14 10.27 10.94
C TYR A 283 -7.03 9.77 12.07
N ARG A 284 -7.37 10.61 13.06
CA ARG A 284 -8.29 10.24 14.14
C ARG A 284 -9.64 9.78 13.61
N GLN A 285 -10.21 10.53 12.68
CA GLN A 285 -11.49 10.16 12.06
C GLN A 285 -11.38 8.84 11.26
N LEU A 286 -10.30 8.64 10.51
CA LEU A 286 -10.05 7.39 9.79
C LEU A 286 -9.95 6.18 10.76
N GLN A 287 -9.35 6.34 11.94
CA GLN A 287 -9.31 5.27 12.94
C GLN A 287 -10.68 4.97 13.53
N LEU A 288 -11.46 5.99 13.90
CA LEU A 288 -12.83 5.81 14.40
C LEU A 288 -13.72 5.11 13.38
N ILE A 289 -13.63 5.54 12.12
CA ILE A 289 -14.37 4.95 11.00
C ILE A 289 -13.92 3.50 10.80
N LYS A 290 -12.62 3.23 10.79
CA LYS A 290 -12.09 1.87 10.63
C LYS A 290 -12.65 0.93 11.71
N ASN A 291 -12.54 1.30 12.98
CA ASN A 291 -13.01 0.47 14.09
C ASN A 291 -14.52 0.23 14.04
N HIS A 292 -15.29 1.26 13.68
CA HIS A 292 -16.73 1.13 13.51
C HIS A 292 -17.10 0.20 12.35
N LEU A 293 -16.45 0.35 11.19
CA LEU A 293 -16.71 -0.50 10.02
C LEU A 293 -16.26 -1.95 10.26
N GLU A 294 -15.18 -2.19 10.99
CA GLU A 294 -14.79 -3.54 11.44
C GLU A 294 -15.83 -4.17 12.38
N THR A 295 -16.45 -3.35 13.24
CA THR A 295 -17.58 -3.81 14.08
C THR A 295 -18.79 -4.16 13.20
N VAL A 296 -19.13 -3.30 12.24
CA VAL A 296 -20.22 -3.55 11.30
C VAL A 296 -19.98 -4.82 10.47
N GLU A 297 -18.76 -5.05 10.00
CA GLU A 297 -18.42 -6.30 9.30
C GLU A 297 -18.68 -7.53 10.16
N LYS A 298 -18.30 -7.48 11.43
CA LYS A 298 -18.53 -8.58 12.38
C LYS A 298 -20.03 -8.81 12.59
N GLU A 299 -20.79 -7.75 12.85
CA GLU A 299 -22.24 -7.81 13.06
C GLU A 299 -22.98 -8.34 11.82
N LEU A 300 -22.63 -7.84 10.63
CA LEU A 300 -23.21 -8.31 9.36
C LEU A 300 -22.89 -9.80 9.12
N THR A 301 -21.70 -10.25 9.48
CA THR A 301 -21.31 -11.66 9.38
C THR A 301 -22.13 -12.52 10.35
N GLU A 302 -22.41 -12.04 11.55
CA GLU A 302 -23.26 -12.72 12.53
C GLU A 302 -24.73 -12.80 12.04
N ILE A 303 -25.30 -11.71 11.53
CA ILE A 303 -26.66 -11.69 10.97
C ILE A 303 -26.80 -12.72 9.83
N ILE A 304 -25.79 -12.82 8.95
CA ILE A 304 -25.81 -13.80 7.86
C ILE A 304 -25.81 -15.22 8.40
N LYS A 305 -24.96 -15.54 9.39
CA LYS A 305 -24.93 -16.88 10.00
C LYS A 305 -26.26 -17.25 10.65
N GLU A 306 -26.84 -16.34 11.43
CA GLU A 306 -28.16 -16.55 12.04
C GLU A 306 -29.25 -16.80 10.99
N THR A 307 -29.20 -16.06 9.88
CA THR A 307 -30.18 -16.21 8.79
C THR A 307 -29.93 -17.48 7.97
N GLU A 308 -28.68 -17.90 7.79
CA GLU A 308 -28.31 -19.17 7.15
C GLU A 308 -28.84 -20.37 7.95
N ASP A 309 -28.77 -20.31 9.27
CA ASP A 309 -29.31 -21.35 10.17
C ASP A 309 -30.85 -21.42 10.09
N LEU A 310 -31.51 -20.26 10.10
CA LEU A 310 -32.97 -20.14 9.93
C LEU A 310 -33.44 -20.65 8.57
N ASP A 311 -32.77 -20.24 7.49
CA ASP A 311 -33.08 -20.66 6.12
C ASP A 311 -32.86 -22.16 5.93
N THR A 312 -31.75 -22.68 6.46
CA THR A 312 -31.45 -24.12 6.48
C THR A 312 -32.56 -24.93 7.14
N SER A 313 -32.98 -24.54 8.34
CA SER A 313 -34.05 -25.26 9.07
C SER A 313 -35.39 -25.21 8.33
N THR A 314 -35.71 -24.08 7.70
CA THR A 314 -36.96 -23.89 6.97
C THR A 314 -36.96 -24.69 5.66
N LYS A 315 -35.82 -24.74 4.96
CA LYS A 315 -35.63 -25.55 3.75
C LYS A 315 -35.62 -27.04 4.06
N ASP A 316 -35.06 -27.48 5.18
CA ASP A 316 -35.12 -28.88 5.61
C ASP A 316 -36.58 -29.32 5.85
N ARG A 317 -37.40 -28.48 6.49
CA ARG A 317 -38.84 -28.73 6.65
C ARG A 317 -39.57 -28.80 5.31
N LEU A 318 -39.20 -27.96 4.33
CA LEU A 318 -39.75 -28.04 2.98
C LEU A 318 -39.35 -29.34 2.28
N ILE A 319 -38.10 -29.76 2.40
CA ILE A 319 -37.60 -31.02 1.85
C ILE A 319 -38.40 -32.20 2.42
N GLU A 320 -38.64 -32.23 3.73
CA GLU A 320 -39.48 -33.25 4.38
C GLU A 320 -40.91 -33.27 3.82
N LYS A 321 -41.56 -32.09 3.75
CA LYS A 321 -42.91 -31.94 3.19
C LYS A 321 -42.99 -32.43 1.74
N ILE A 322 -41.99 -32.11 0.92
CA ILE A 322 -41.90 -32.60 -0.47
C ILE A 322 -41.71 -34.11 -0.50
N LEU A 323 -40.83 -34.64 0.34
CA LEU A 323 -40.49 -36.06 0.37
C LEU A 323 -41.72 -36.89 0.76
N ASP A 324 -42.53 -36.42 1.71
CA ASP A 324 -43.79 -37.05 2.08
C ASP A 324 -44.86 -36.96 0.97
N LYS A 325 -44.94 -35.83 0.26
CA LYS A 325 -45.77 -35.74 -0.96
C LYS A 325 -45.32 -36.75 -2.02
N ILE A 326 -44.01 -36.91 -2.26
CA ILE A 326 -43.50 -37.85 -3.25
C ILE A 326 -43.75 -39.31 -2.84
N LYS A 327 -43.66 -39.65 -1.54
CA LYS A 327 -44.05 -40.97 -1.02
C LYS A 327 -45.52 -41.32 -1.34
N SER A 328 -46.40 -40.35 -1.51
CA SER A 328 -47.80 -40.58 -1.88
C SER A 328 -48.04 -40.77 -3.39
N ILE A 329 -47.06 -40.41 -4.23
CA ILE A 329 -47.15 -40.49 -5.70
C ILE A 329 -46.56 -41.83 -6.18
N THR A 330 -47.10 -42.39 -7.25
CA THR A 330 -46.62 -43.65 -7.84
C THR A 330 -45.88 -43.38 -9.15
N PHE A 331 -44.61 -43.77 -9.23
CA PHE A 331 -43.79 -43.69 -10.45
C PHE A 331 -42.70 -44.79 -10.48
N ALA A 332 -42.09 -45.03 -11.64
CA ALA A 332 -41.08 -46.09 -11.82
C ALA A 332 -39.80 -45.81 -11.01
N ASN A 333 -39.21 -46.85 -10.41
CA ASN A 333 -38.00 -46.79 -9.55
C ASN A 333 -38.12 -45.87 -8.32
N LYS A 334 -39.34 -45.71 -7.80
CA LYS A 334 -39.64 -44.86 -6.64
C LYS A 334 -38.79 -45.17 -5.40
N ASP A 335 -38.73 -46.43 -4.98
CA ASP A 335 -38.07 -46.80 -3.71
C ASP A 335 -36.56 -46.54 -3.77
N HIS A 336 -35.93 -46.87 -4.90
CA HIS A 336 -34.53 -46.57 -5.15
C HIS A 336 -34.26 -45.06 -5.16
N TRP A 337 -35.11 -44.27 -5.82
CA TRP A 337 -34.95 -42.82 -5.88
C TRP A 337 -35.15 -42.17 -4.51
N ILE A 338 -36.11 -42.65 -3.70
CA ILE A 338 -36.32 -42.19 -2.33
C ILE A 338 -35.10 -42.51 -1.47
N GLU A 339 -34.54 -43.71 -1.57
CA GLU A 339 -33.35 -44.11 -0.81
C GLU A 339 -32.13 -43.24 -1.18
N GLU A 340 -31.90 -43.01 -2.48
CA GLU A 340 -30.82 -42.17 -2.98
C GLU A 340 -30.97 -40.71 -2.55
N THR A 341 -32.19 -40.16 -2.63
CA THR A 341 -32.49 -38.78 -2.22
C THR A 341 -32.34 -38.62 -0.71
N THR A 342 -32.76 -39.62 0.08
CA THR A 342 -32.60 -39.63 1.54
C THR A 342 -31.12 -39.67 1.94
N LYS A 343 -30.28 -40.42 1.21
CA LYS A 343 -28.82 -40.39 1.39
C LYS A 343 -28.26 -38.99 1.08
N LYS A 344 -28.70 -38.37 -0.03
CA LYS A 344 -28.30 -37.00 -0.40
C LYS A 344 -28.70 -35.95 0.64
N ILE A 345 -29.90 -36.04 1.23
CA ILE A 345 -30.34 -35.15 2.32
C ILE A 345 -29.39 -35.23 3.53
N LYS A 346 -29.00 -36.45 3.93
CA LYS A 346 -28.08 -36.67 5.07
C LYS A 346 -26.64 -36.18 4.82
N THR A 347 -26.26 -35.93 3.58
CA THR A 347 -24.89 -35.57 3.17
C THR A 347 -24.78 -34.16 2.58
N ALA A 348 -25.88 -33.45 2.40
CA ALA A 348 -25.92 -32.14 1.75
C ALA A 348 -25.51 -30.99 2.70
N GLN A 349 -24.59 -30.13 2.24
CA GLN A 349 -24.35 -28.79 2.79
C GLN A 349 -25.38 -27.77 2.27
N ALA A 350 -25.55 -26.63 2.92
CA ALA A 350 -26.61 -25.63 2.65
C ALA A 350 -26.76 -25.22 1.17
N MET A 351 -25.66 -24.99 0.43
CA MET A 351 -25.69 -24.66 -1.01
C MET A 351 -26.27 -25.79 -1.89
N ASN A 352 -26.28 -27.03 -1.41
CA ASN A 352 -26.81 -28.18 -2.15
C ASN A 352 -28.32 -28.38 -1.92
N ARG A 353 -28.91 -27.71 -0.91
CA ARG A 353 -30.35 -27.84 -0.58
C ARG A 353 -31.24 -27.21 -1.64
N ASP A 354 -30.88 -26.05 -2.18
CA ASP A 354 -31.67 -25.40 -3.25
C ASP A 354 -31.66 -26.21 -4.55
N ALA A 355 -30.51 -26.80 -4.88
CA ALA A 355 -30.38 -27.71 -6.02
C ALA A 355 -31.23 -28.98 -5.80
N LEU A 356 -31.23 -29.52 -4.58
CA LEU A 356 -32.01 -30.68 -4.19
C LEU A 356 -33.52 -30.39 -4.27
N ILE A 357 -33.99 -29.26 -3.72
CA ILE A 357 -35.39 -28.82 -3.82
C ILE A 357 -35.81 -28.71 -5.29
N LYS A 358 -34.97 -28.10 -6.14
CA LYS A 358 -35.26 -27.96 -7.57
C LYS A 358 -35.32 -29.29 -8.30
N ASP A 359 -34.50 -30.27 -7.91
CA ASP A 359 -34.52 -31.60 -8.50
C ASP A 359 -35.74 -32.42 -8.06
N MET A 360 -36.06 -32.39 -6.76
CA MET A 360 -37.28 -33.00 -6.21
C MET A 360 -38.54 -32.40 -6.84
N ALA A 361 -38.57 -31.08 -7.04
CA ALA A 361 -39.71 -30.38 -7.65
C ALA A 361 -39.99 -30.79 -9.11
N LYS A 362 -39.02 -31.37 -9.85
CA LYS A 362 -39.26 -31.89 -11.21
C LYS A 362 -40.12 -33.15 -11.22
N LYS A 363 -40.22 -33.85 -10.09
CA LYS A 363 -40.93 -35.14 -9.96
C LYS A 363 -42.38 -35.00 -9.52
N ILE A 364 -42.83 -33.78 -9.21
CA ILE A 364 -44.19 -33.46 -8.75
C ILE A 364 -44.97 -32.82 -9.90
N LYS A 365 -46.30 -32.80 -9.81
CA LYS A 365 -47.20 -32.16 -10.79
C LYS A 365 -46.90 -30.67 -10.96
N SER A 366 -47.22 -30.12 -12.13
CA SER A 366 -46.98 -28.71 -12.46
C SER A 366 -47.68 -27.74 -11.50
N SER A 367 -48.86 -28.09 -10.98
CA SER A 367 -49.59 -27.33 -9.96
C SER A 367 -48.80 -27.20 -8.65
N ASP A 368 -48.30 -28.32 -8.11
CA ASP A 368 -47.49 -28.34 -6.89
C ASP A 368 -46.14 -27.61 -7.09
N ARG A 369 -45.59 -27.65 -8.31
CA ARG A 369 -44.35 -26.93 -8.64
C ARG A 369 -44.53 -25.41 -8.55
N THR A 370 -45.69 -24.89 -8.98
CA THR A 370 -46.00 -23.47 -8.84
C THR A 370 -46.23 -23.05 -7.39
N GLU A 371 -46.84 -23.92 -6.58
CA GLU A 371 -47.02 -23.71 -5.14
C GLU A 371 -45.66 -23.68 -4.41
N LEU A 372 -44.77 -24.63 -4.71
CA LEU A 372 -43.43 -24.70 -4.12
C LEU A 372 -42.58 -23.48 -4.48
N SER A 373 -42.66 -23.02 -5.73
CA SER A 373 -41.95 -21.81 -6.16
C SER A 373 -42.42 -20.56 -5.41
N LYS A 374 -43.70 -20.49 -5.04
CA LYS A 374 -44.25 -19.41 -4.20
C LYS A 374 -43.78 -19.55 -2.74
N GLU A 375 -43.72 -20.76 -2.20
CA GLU A 375 -43.19 -21.00 -0.84
C GLU A 375 -41.71 -20.61 -0.74
N ILE A 376 -40.88 -20.92 -1.75
CA ILE A 376 -39.47 -20.51 -1.79
C ILE A 376 -39.34 -18.98 -1.89
N GLN A 377 -40.15 -18.32 -2.73
CA GLN A 377 -40.17 -16.85 -2.81
C GLN A 377 -40.62 -16.20 -1.50
N ALA A 378 -41.56 -16.81 -0.78
CA ALA A 378 -42.00 -16.32 0.52
C ALA A 378 -40.88 -16.43 1.58
N ILE A 379 -40.08 -17.50 1.54
CA ILE A 379 -38.90 -17.66 2.41
C ILE A 379 -37.85 -16.60 2.08
N ASP A 380 -37.55 -16.39 0.80
CA ASP A 380 -36.61 -15.36 0.36
C ASP A 380 -37.02 -13.95 0.83
N GLU A 381 -38.30 -13.62 0.71
CA GLU A 381 -38.81 -12.31 1.15
C GLU A 381 -38.84 -12.20 2.67
N ALA A 382 -39.16 -13.29 3.40
CA ALA A 382 -39.08 -13.32 4.86
C ALA A 382 -37.64 -13.12 5.36
N ASN A 383 -36.66 -13.79 4.73
CA ASN A 383 -35.24 -13.62 5.04
C ASN A 383 -34.79 -12.17 4.79
N LYS A 384 -35.23 -11.56 3.68
CA LYS A 384 -34.94 -10.16 3.37
C LYS A 384 -35.52 -9.19 4.39
N VAL A 385 -36.76 -9.40 4.84
CA VAL A 385 -37.37 -8.61 5.93
C VAL A 385 -36.59 -8.79 7.22
N HIS A 386 -36.22 -10.03 7.57
CA HIS A 386 -35.40 -10.33 8.74
C HIS A 386 -34.05 -9.59 8.70
N PHE A 387 -33.35 -9.61 7.56
CA PHE A 387 -32.10 -8.85 7.38
C PHE A 387 -32.26 -7.36 7.67
N ILE A 388 -33.30 -6.73 7.13
CA ILE A 388 -33.53 -5.29 7.32
C ILE A 388 -33.79 -4.98 8.80
N GLU A 389 -34.56 -5.84 9.46
CA GLU A 389 -34.94 -5.67 10.86
C GLU A 389 -33.77 -5.88 11.80
N GLU A 390 -32.91 -6.87 11.57
CA GLU A 390 -31.69 -7.05 12.34
C GLU A 390 -30.67 -5.92 12.09
N ILE A 391 -30.52 -5.44 10.85
CA ILE A 391 -29.67 -4.26 10.55
C ILE A 391 -30.13 -3.02 11.33
N ARG A 392 -31.45 -2.81 11.43
CA ARG A 392 -32.04 -1.69 12.19
C ARG A 392 -31.87 -1.87 13.69
N LYS A 393 -32.14 -3.07 14.20
CA LYS A 393 -32.04 -3.41 15.62
C LYS A 393 -30.63 -3.26 16.17
N ARG A 394 -29.62 -3.62 15.37
CA ARG A 394 -28.20 -3.50 15.73
C ARG A 394 -27.60 -2.11 15.49
N ASP A 395 -28.41 -1.13 15.05
CA ASP A 395 -28.02 0.26 14.74
C ASP A 395 -26.72 0.34 13.91
N LEU A 396 -26.65 -0.40 12.80
CA LEU A 396 -25.44 -0.44 11.96
C LEU A 396 -25.23 0.84 11.13
N ARG A 397 -26.05 1.89 11.35
CA ARG A 397 -25.97 3.22 10.73
C ARG A 397 -25.86 3.23 9.20
N VAL A 398 -26.36 2.19 8.54
CA VAL A 398 -26.43 2.08 7.08
C VAL A 398 -27.45 3.08 6.56
N THR A 399 -27.10 3.88 5.54
CA THR A 399 -28.03 4.86 4.94
C THR A 399 -29.19 4.16 4.21
N HIS A 400 -28.92 3.03 3.55
CA HIS A 400 -29.91 2.24 2.82
C HIS A 400 -29.89 0.75 3.23
N PRO A 401 -30.52 0.38 4.36
CA PRO A 401 -30.58 -1.01 4.83
C PRO A 401 -31.17 -1.98 3.78
N GLN A 402 -32.12 -1.50 2.97
CA GLN A 402 -32.73 -2.27 1.89
C GLN A 402 -31.72 -2.68 0.81
N ASN A 403 -30.80 -1.78 0.44
CA ASN A 403 -29.79 -2.04 -0.57
C ASN A 403 -28.80 -3.08 -0.06
N VAL A 404 -28.38 -2.96 1.20
CA VAL A 404 -27.54 -3.95 1.87
C VAL A 404 -28.19 -5.32 1.87
N ALA A 405 -29.44 -5.44 2.34
CA ALA A 405 -30.16 -6.71 2.34
C ALA A 405 -30.29 -7.33 0.93
N ASN A 406 -30.60 -6.51 -0.09
CA ASN A 406 -30.69 -6.98 -1.47
C ASN A 406 -29.35 -7.51 -2.00
N ARG A 407 -28.26 -6.79 -1.74
CA ARG A 407 -26.90 -7.19 -2.16
C ARG A 407 -26.42 -8.43 -1.43
N MET A 408 -26.73 -8.54 -0.13
CA MET A 408 -26.46 -9.74 0.66
C MET A 408 -27.15 -10.97 0.07
N MET A 409 -28.47 -10.90 -0.13
CA MET A 409 -29.25 -11.99 -0.71
C MET A 409 -28.75 -12.37 -2.11
N ALA A 410 -28.40 -11.39 -2.94
CA ALA A 410 -27.87 -11.64 -4.28
C ALA A 410 -26.48 -12.32 -4.25
N GLY A 411 -25.60 -11.90 -3.35
CA GLY A 411 -24.28 -12.53 -3.16
C GLY A 411 -24.40 -13.96 -2.65
N TRP A 412 -25.30 -14.18 -1.69
CA TRP A 412 -25.56 -15.48 -1.08
C TRP A 412 -26.14 -16.47 -2.10
N LYS A 413 -27.14 -16.06 -2.89
CA LYS A 413 -27.71 -16.88 -3.98
C LYS A 413 -26.71 -17.25 -5.07
N LYS A 414 -25.65 -16.45 -5.24
CA LYS A 414 -24.55 -16.73 -6.18
C LYS A 414 -23.47 -17.64 -5.58
N GLY A 415 -23.60 -18.07 -4.33
CA GLY A 415 -22.64 -18.93 -3.64
C GLY A 415 -21.31 -18.22 -3.32
N LYS A 416 -21.30 -16.88 -3.26
CA LYS A 416 -20.12 -16.15 -2.81
C LYS A 416 -19.88 -16.43 -1.32
N LYS A 417 -18.60 -16.44 -0.91
CA LYS A 417 -18.23 -16.53 0.52
C LYS A 417 -18.78 -15.33 1.29
N THR A 418 -19.33 -15.58 2.47
CA THR A 418 -19.91 -14.56 3.37
C THR A 418 -18.96 -13.40 3.62
N ASP A 419 -17.70 -13.69 3.96
CA ASP A 419 -16.67 -12.67 4.22
C ASP A 419 -16.46 -11.73 3.03
N MET A 420 -16.52 -12.25 1.80
CA MET A 420 -16.37 -11.44 0.59
C MET A 420 -17.59 -10.54 0.36
N ILE A 421 -18.81 -11.05 0.57
CA ILE A 421 -20.05 -10.28 0.41
C ILE A 421 -20.07 -9.12 1.40
N VAL A 422 -19.76 -9.38 2.67
CA VAL A 422 -19.75 -8.38 3.74
C VAL A 422 -18.69 -7.30 3.46
N ALA A 423 -17.48 -7.70 3.06
CA ALA A 423 -16.42 -6.76 2.73
C ALA A 423 -16.78 -5.89 1.50
N GLU A 424 -17.38 -6.45 0.45
CA GLU A 424 -17.89 -5.70 -0.71
C GLU A 424 -18.89 -4.63 -0.27
N ILE A 425 -19.87 -5.00 0.57
CA ILE A 425 -20.90 -4.08 1.07
C ILE A 425 -20.29 -2.95 1.88
N VAL A 426 -19.45 -3.26 2.87
CA VAL A 426 -18.85 -2.25 3.75
C VAL A 426 -17.95 -1.29 2.97
N SER A 427 -17.29 -1.76 1.92
CA SER A 427 -16.40 -0.93 1.11
C SER A 427 -17.11 0.04 0.15
N GLU A 428 -18.36 -0.24 -0.22
CA GLU A 428 -19.10 0.49 -1.26
C GLU A 428 -20.33 1.23 -0.76
N GLU A 429 -20.92 0.80 0.34
CA GLU A 429 -22.13 1.39 0.88
C GLU A 429 -21.85 2.71 1.61
N SER A 430 -22.89 3.54 1.73
CA SER A 430 -22.84 4.76 2.53
C SER A 430 -23.30 4.49 3.97
N PHE A 431 -22.54 5.00 4.93
CA PHE A 431 -22.84 4.93 6.36
C PHE A 431 -23.02 6.34 6.93
N ASN A 432 -24.00 6.51 7.82
CA ASN A 432 -24.19 7.75 8.54
C ASN A 432 -23.20 7.85 9.72
N LEU A 433 -21.97 8.27 9.39
CA LEU A 433 -20.87 8.39 10.34
C LEU A 433 -20.74 9.79 10.95
N LYS A 434 -21.64 10.73 10.60
CA LYS A 434 -21.67 12.09 11.17
C LYS A 434 -21.68 12.14 12.71
N PRO A 435 -22.33 11.20 13.43
CA PRO A 435 -22.26 11.19 14.90
C PRO A 435 -20.86 10.90 15.45
N LEU A 436 -20.04 10.12 14.73
CA LEU A 436 -18.68 9.78 15.17
C LEU A 436 -17.75 11.00 15.15
N LEU A 437 -18.04 11.99 14.31
CA LEU A 437 -17.32 13.28 14.28
C LEU A 437 -17.47 14.09 15.58
N ARG A 438 -18.44 13.78 16.46
CA ARG A 438 -18.77 14.59 17.64
C ARG A 438 -18.17 14.09 18.95
N VAL A 439 -17.59 12.90 18.97
CA VAL A 439 -17.38 12.17 20.24
C VAL A 439 -16.18 12.69 21.06
N GLU A 440 -15.25 13.47 20.48
CA GLU A 440 -14.15 14.05 21.25
C GLU A 440 -14.04 15.58 21.09
N GLY A 441 -14.78 16.29 21.93
CA GLY A 441 -14.26 17.43 22.69
C GLY A 441 -13.93 18.75 21.99
N HIS A 442 -13.93 18.91 20.66
CA HIS A 442 -13.53 20.18 20.05
C HIS A 442 -14.45 20.65 18.90
N ASN A 443 -15.33 21.61 19.20
CA ASN A 443 -15.98 22.48 18.21
C ASN A 443 -14.98 23.17 17.24
N TYR A 444 -13.69 23.20 17.60
CA TYR A 444 -12.60 23.70 16.75
C TYR A 444 -12.39 22.86 15.49
N GLU A 445 -12.50 21.53 15.52
CA GLU A 445 -12.20 20.70 14.35
C GLU A 445 -13.22 20.91 13.23
N LYS A 446 -14.51 21.04 13.57
CA LYS A 446 -15.57 21.34 12.60
C LYS A 446 -15.46 22.76 12.04
N SER A 447 -15.16 23.76 12.87
CA SER A 447 -14.93 25.13 12.41
C SER A 447 -13.65 25.26 11.59
N PHE A 448 -12.60 24.49 11.92
CA PHE A 448 -11.34 24.40 11.17
C PHE A 448 -11.57 23.75 9.80
N LEU A 449 -12.34 22.66 9.74
CA LEU A 449 -12.78 22.00 8.50
C LEU A 449 -13.56 22.95 7.57
N ILE A 450 -14.51 23.71 8.13
CA ILE A 450 -15.33 24.69 7.39
C ILE A 450 -14.48 25.90 6.93
N GLY A 451 -13.57 26.36 7.79
CA GLY A 451 -12.63 27.44 7.46
C GLY A 451 -11.63 27.03 6.36
N LEU A 452 -11.07 25.82 6.46
CA LEU A 452 -10.18 25.24 5.45
C LEU A 452 -10.87 25.00 4.13
N THR A 453 -12.08 24.41 4.12
CA THR A 453 -12.83 24.24 2.87
C THR A 453 -13.13 25.58 2.22
N SER A 454 -13.48 26.61 3.00
CA SER A 454 -13.73 27.96 2.46
C SER A 454 -12.45 28.61 1.89
N CYS A 455 -11.33 28.55 2.61
CA CYS A 455 -10.04 29.10 2.16
C CYS A 455 -9.44 28.33 0.98
N LEU A 456 -9.57 27.00 0.96
CA LEU A 456 -8.98 26.14 -0.07
C LEU A 456 -9.86 26.04 -1.32
N THR A 457 -11.19 26.16 -1.21
CA THR A 457 -12.05 26.27 -2.40
C THR A 457 -11.71 27.54 -3.19
N TYR A 458 -11.39 28.63 -2.48
CA TYR A 458 -10.92 29.87 -3.11
C TYR A 458 -9.55 29.69 -3.79
N ALA A 459 -8.63 28.97 -3.15
CA ALA A 459 -7.31 28.69 -3.74
C ALA A 459 -7.37 27.70 -4.91
N ARG A 460 -8.24 26.69 -4.84
CA ARG A 460 -8.42 25.64 -5.86
C ARG A 460 -9.03 26.19 -7.17
N LEU A 461 -9.88 27.21 -7.09
CA LEU A 461 -10.41 27.92 -8.26
C LEU A 461 -9.32 28.62 -9.09
N ASN A 462 -8.16 28.93 -8.49
CA ASN A 462 -7.02 29.54 -9.18
C ASN A 462 -5.99 28.53 -9.72
N CYS A 463 -6.16 27.23 -9.44
CA CYS A 463 -5.25 26.17 -9.88
C CYS A 463 -6.03 25.03 -10.56
N SER A 464 -6.65 25.33 -11.71
CA SER A 464 -7.38 24.34 -12.52
C SER A 464 -6.47 23.33 -13.25
N PHE A 465 -5.15 23.38 -13.06
CA PHE A 465 -4.16 22.59 -13.80
C PHE A 465 -3.03 22.09 -12.89
N ILE A 466 -3.36 21.30 -11.87
CA ILE A 466 -2.35 20.49 -11.17
C ILE A 466 -2.99 19.15 -10.81
N TRP A 467 -2.91 18.21 -11.75
CA TRP A 467 -3.11 16.77 -11.53
C TRP A 467 -2.10 16.01 -12.37
#